data_AF-A0A9D6V335-F1
#
_entry.id   AF-A0A9D6V335-F1
#
_cell.length_a   1.000
_cell.length_b   1.000
_cell.length_c   1.000
_cell.angle_alpha   90.00
_cell.angle_beta   90.00
_cell.angle_gamma   90.00
#
_symmetry.space_group_name_H-M   'P 1'
#
loop_
_entity.id
_entity.type
_entity.pdbx_description
1 polymer ?
#
loop_
_entity_poly.entity_id
_entity_poly.type
_entity_poly.pdbx_seq_one_letter_code
_entity_poly.pdbx_strand_id
1 'polypeptide(L)'
;MNLTIQSLAEICGTHVLTEKWLIAPSLRAGYQWLDSVARTGQPVVNAHVQTVGGLAIKLSKPRLRNKGLSRLTSQGAIILVDQILNRLVEQAPGYFTGSKPSLSLSQRIFYSIRDLRLAGLDESAVDPSLFEAMAKGQEIIRILESYAKELRDLKLADYADEIDLARESLADSPSALDGDVLVILPEDIDASITLKEKQLLESIPIQKKVALPVDSPESITQDRPLDNSRLLRWIREPSKAPNAGPDDGTVSIFSAVGEVNEVREVFRRCLAQKVPLDEVELLYTDRNAYVPLIYELAARLKHEFSSGEGTIATFEEGIPATYSRPGKALTAWTSWIREGFIQSTFVKILEEDVLVLPGEPTDVQRMLMVRLLRSAQIGLGEDRYLPPLESLVRRCDAKLKASEKSPDDDNGNSARERAMLENKACAAHSLKDIVKVLLALTVPQTLPSPVKTPSAVADA
;
A
#
# COMPACT_ATOMS: atom_id res chain seq x y z
N MET A 1 -16.32 27.01 11.18
CA MET A 1 -15.00 26.43 11.47
C MET A 1 -15.14 25.61 12.72
N ASN A 2 -14.55 24.43 12.75
CA ASN A 2 -14.64 23.52 13.89
C ASN A 2 -13.63 23.95 14.99
N LEU A 3 -13.77 23.41 16.20
CA LEU A 3 -12.99 23.82 17.37
C LEU A 3 -11.50 23.52 17.19
N THR A 4 -11.19 22.39 16.56
CA THR A 4 -9.82 21.95 16.28
C THR A 4 -9.06 22.93 15.42
N ILE A 5 -9.63 23.40 14.31
CA ILE A 5 -8.95 24.35 13.41
C ILE A 5 -8.82 25.72 14.06
N GLN A 6 -9.80 26.17 14.85
CA GLN A 6 -9.70 27.41 15.64
C GLN A 6 -8.53 27.35 16.62
N SER A 7 -8.47 26.31 17.45
CA SER A 7 -7.43 26.15 18.47
C SER A 7 -6.05 25.98 17.84
N LEU A 8 -5.95 25.24 16.73
CA LEU A 8 -4.69 25.08 16.01
C LEU A 8 -4.20 26.41 15.41
N ALA A 9 -5.10 27.25 14.90
CA ALA A 9 -4.78 28.58 14.42
C ALA A 9 -4.24 29.48 15.55
N GLU A 10 -4.87 29.46 16.72
CA GLU A 10 -4.43 30.20 17.91
C GLU A 10 -3.04 29.75 18.39
N ILE A 11 -2.79 28.44 18.43
CA ILE A 11 -1.47 27.89 18.75
C ILE A 11 -0.42 28.37 17.75
N CYS A 12 -0.75 28.33 16.44
CA CYS A 12 0.16 28.80 15.39
C CYS A 12 0.44 30.30 15.48
N GLY A 13 -0.57 31.10 15.84
CA GLY A 13 -0.45 32.55 16.04
C GLY A 13 0.37 32.92 17.28
N THR A 14 0.24 32.15 18.36
CA THR A 14 0.97 32.37 19.62
C THR A 14 2.44 31.97 19.47
N HIS A 15 2.71 30.86 18.77
CA HIS A 15 4.04 30.25 18.68
C HIS A 15 4.66 30.35 17.27
N VAL A 16 4.61 31.52 16.63
CA VAL A 16 4.92 31.68 15.19
C VAL A 16 6.19 30.97 14.72
N LEU A 17 7.35 31.22 15.35
CA LEU A 17 8.64 30.67 14.91
C LEU A 17 9.03 29.35 15.59
N THR A 18 8.38 29.01 16.72
CA THR A 18 8.63 27.78 17.47
C THR A 18 8.32 26.58 16.59
N GLU A 19 9.14 25.53 16.67
CA GLU A 19 8.87 24.29 15.96
C GLU A 19 7.69 23.55 16.60
N LYS A 20 6.71 23.15 15.79
CA LYS A 20 5.48 22.51 16.26
C LYS A 20 5.39 21.13 15.63
N TRP A 21 5.32 20.08 16.43
CA TRP A 21 5.02 18.73 15.95
C TRP A 21 3.55 18.45 16.21
N LEU A 22 2.75 18.54 15.14
CA LEU A 22 1.33 18.23 15.19
C LEU A 22 1.15 16.72 15.03
N ILE A 23 0.72 16.04 16.10
CA ILE A 23 0.41 14.62 16.05
C ILE A 23 -0.98 14.45 15.44
N ALA A 24 -1.04 13.70 14.33
CA ALA A 24 -2.26 13.41 13.60
C ALA A 24 -2.40 11.90 13.36
N PRO A 25 -3.63 11.40 13.14
CA PRO A 25 -3.87 9.98 12.84
C PRO A 25 -3.19 9.54 11.53
N SER A 26 -3.08 10.46 10.56
CA SER A 26 -2.32 10.27 9.33
C SER A 26 -1.64 11.58 8.93
N LEU A 27 -0.57 11.49 8.14
CA LEU A 27 0.09 12.68 7.59
C LEU A 27 -0.90 13.52 6.76
N ARG A 28 -1.76 12.86 5.97
CA ARG A 28 -2.77 13.53 5.15
C ARG A 28 -3.75 14.33 6.01
N ALA A 29 -4.31 13.72 7.06
CA ALA A 29 -5.25 14.40 7.96
C ALA A 29 -4.59 15.62 8.61
N GLY A 30 -3.36 15.49 9.11
CA GLY A 30 -2.66 16.62 9.71
C GLY A 30 -2.34 17.73 8.70
N TYR A 31 -1.97 17.40 7.46
CA TYR A 31 -1.78 18.42 6.42
C TYR A 31 -3.08 19.12 6.04
N GLN A 32 -4.20 18.37 5.95
CA GLN A 32 -5.51 18.97 5.73
C GLN A 32 -5.90 19.93 6.85
N TRP A 33 -5.54 19.63 8.11
CA TRP A 33 -5.74 20.56 9.23
C TRP A 33 -4.91 21.83 9.06
N LEU A 34 -3.62 21.70 8.72
CA LEU A 34 -2.76 22.86 8.48
C LEU A 34 -3.20 23.70 7.27
N ASP A 35 -3.62 23.07 6.18
CA ASP A 35 -4.17 23.76 5.01
C ASP A 35 -5.45 24.52 5.38
N SER A 36 -6.31 23.92 6.20
CA SER A 36 -7.52 24.57 6.71
C SER A 36 -7.19 25.78 7.57
N VAL A 37 -6.17 25.71 8.43
CA VAL A 37 -5.66 26.86 9.20
C VAL A 37 -5.09 27.92 8.26
N ALA A 38 -4.25 27.56 7.29
CA ALA A 38 -3.65 28.50 6.36
C ALA A 38 -4.70 29.27 5.54
N ARG A 39 -5.80 28.61 5.14
CA ARG A 39 -6.93 29.24 4.45
C ARG A 39 -7.64 30.33 5.28
N THR A 40 -7.51 30.32 6.61
CA THR A 40 -8.02 31.41 7.47
C THR A 40 -7.17 32.67 7.43
N GLY A 41 -6.01 32.63 6.76
CA GLY A 41 -5.02 33.70 6.75
C GLY A 41 -3.97 33.57 7.87
N GLN A 42 -4.10 32.57 8.76
CA GLN A 42 -3.12 32.31 9.81
C GLN A 42 -1.89 31.55 9.27
N PRO A 43 -0.67 32.09 9.38
CA PRO A 43 0.54 31.35 8.99
C PRO A 43 0.78 30.11 9.86
N VAL A 44 1.10 28.99 9.21
CA VAL A 44 1.43 27.69 9.84
C VAL A 44 2.94 27.42 9.85
N VAL A 45 3.74 28.47 10.04
CA VAL A 45 5.20 28.41 9.96
C VAL A 45 5.76 27.41 10.98
N ASN A 46 6.75 26.61 10.54
CA ASN A 46 7.45 25.63 11.36
C ASN A 46 6.53 24.57 12.01
N ALA A 47 5.37 24.29 11.40
CA ALA A 47 4.50 23.17 11.79
C ALA A 47 4.83 21.93 10.95
N HIS A 48 5.18 20.84 11.63
CA HIS A 48 5.51 19.55 11.05
C HIS A 48 4.48 18.52 11.49
N VAL A 49 3.81 17.90 10.52
CA VAL A 49 2.87 16.82 10.81
C VAL A 49 3.65 15.56 11.12
N GLN A 50 3.30 14.90 12.23
CA GLN A 50 3.86 13.63 12.66
C GLN A 50 2.72 12.66 12.97
N THR A 51 2.96 11.36 12.80
CA THR A 51 2.10 10.32 13.38
C THR A 51 2.80 9.73 14.60
N VAL A 52 2.08 9.03 15.48
CA VAL A 52 2.72 8.37 16.63
C VAL A 52 3.79 7.37 16.17
N GLY A 53 3.51 6.60 15.12
CA GLY A 53 4.50 5.71 14.51
C GLY A 53 5.67 6.44 13.86
N GLY A 54 5.43 7.57 13.19
CA GLY A 54 6.49 8.42 12.65
C GLY A 54 7.41 8.95 13.74
N LEU A 55 6.83 9.38 14.87
CA LEU A 55 7.55 9.84 16.05
C LEU A 55 8.37 8.71 16.68
N ALA A 56 7.78 7.52 16.86
CA ALA A 56 8.48 6.34 17.38
C ALA A 56 9.71 5.99 16.53
N ILE A 57 9.56 5.97 15.19
CA ILE A 57 10.68 5.74 14.25
C ILE A 57 11.74 6.84 14.37
N LYS A 58 11.34 8.11 14.46
CA LYS A 58 12.29 9.24 14.58
C LYS A 58 13.14 9.09 15.85
N LEU A 59 12.50 8.82 16.98
CA LEU A 59 13.12 8.76 18.29
C LEU A 59 13.90 7.47 18.55
N SER A 60 13.52 6.34 17.94
CA SER A 60 14.20 5.05 18.15
C SER A 60 15.51 4.91 17.37
N LYS A 61 15.67 5.63 16.26
CA LYS A 61 16.83 5.56 15.34
C LYS A 61 18.20 5.56 16.03
N PRO A 62 18.53 6.48 16.96
CA PRO A 62 19.84 6.50 17.60
C PRO A 62 20.10 5.22 18.40
N ARG A 63 19.09 4.71 19.11
CA ARG A 63 19.19 3.49 19.92
C ARG A 63 19.26 2.23 19.07
N LEU A 64 18.48 2.15 17.98
CA LEU A 64 18.58 1.05 17.01
C LEU A 64 20.02 0.93 16.49
N ARG A 65 20.61 2.06 16.08
CA ARG A 65 22.00 2.11 15.59
C ARG A 65 22.99 1.68 16.67
N ASN A 66 22.85 2.18 17.90
CA ASN A 66 23.76 1.85 19.01
C ASN A 66 23.67 0.38 19.43
N LYS A 67 22.48 -0.22 19.41
CA LYS A 67 22.25 -1.64 19.72
C LYS A 67 22.53 -2.57 18.51
N GLY A 68 22.88 -2.01 17.34
CA GLY A 68 23.13 -2.78 16.11
C GLY A 68 21.88 -3.50 15.58
N LEU A 69 20.69 -2.95 15.84
CA LEU A 69 19.40 -3.50 15.44
C LEU A 69 18.95 -2.90 14.11
N SER A 70 18.29 -3.73 13.29
CA SER A 70 17.63 -3.33 12.05
C SER A 70 16.11 -3.34 12.24
N ARG A 71 15.42 -2.38 11.63
CA ARG A 71 13.96 -2.33 11.67
C ARG A 71 13.33 -3.48 10.88
N LEU A 72 12.35 -4.16 11.48
CA LEU A 72 11.52 -5.15 10.80
C LEU A 72 10.26 -4.50 10.21
N THR A 73 10.04 -4.70 8.92
CA THR A 73 8.79 -4.29 8.25
C THR A 73 7.66 -5.28 8.54
N SER A 74 6.40 -4.85 8.41
CA SER A 74 5.25 -5.75 8.60
C SER A 74 5.27 -6.96 7.64
N GLN A 75 5.71 -6.76 6.39
CA GLN A 75 5.86 -7.84 5.42
C GLN A 75 6.98 -8.81 5.83
N GLY A 76 8.10 -8.29 6.33
CA GLY A 76 9.17 -9.12 6.88
C GLY A 76 8.71 -9.93 8.09
N ALA A 77 7.91 -9.33 8.97
CA ALA A 77 7.35 -10.02 10.13
C ALA A 77 6.34 -11.12 9.74
N ILE A 78 5.53 -10.92 8.71
CA ILE A 78 4.65 -11.97 8.17
C ILE A 78 5.47 -13.15 7.64
N ILE A 79 6.56 -12.89 6.91
CA ILE A 79 7.48 -13.96 6.42
C ILE A 79 8.12 -14.70 7.60
N LEU A 80 8.54 -13.96 8.62
CA LEU A 80 9.15 -14.55 9.82
C LEU A 80 8.15 -15.43 10.58
N VAL A 81 6.90 -14.99 10.74
CA VAL A 81 5.82 -15.81 11.31
C VAL A 81 5.53 -17.04 10.45
N ASP A 82 5.52 -16.90 9.12
CA ASP A 82 5.34 -18.04 8.20
C ASP A 82 6.44 -19.10 8.38
N GLN A 83 7.69 -18.68 8.50
CA GLN A 83 8.83 -19.56 8.77
C GLN A 83 8.71 -20.25 10.14
N ILE A 84 8.29 -19.51 11.17
CA ILE A 84 8.05 -20.07 12.51
C ILE A 84 6.95 -21.13 12.44
N LEU A 85 5.82 -20.83 11.81
CA LEU A 85 4.71 -21.78 11.70
C LEU A 85 5.12 -23.05 10.96
N ASN A 86 5.81 -22.93 9.82
CA ASN A 86 6.31 -24.10 9.08
C ASN A 86 7.28 -24.95 9.91
N ARG A 87 8.16 -24.33 10.70
CA ARG A 87 9.07 -25.05 11.61
C ARG A 87 8.33 -25.75 12.75
N LEU A 88 7.29 -25.11 13.31
CA LEU A 88 6.48 -25.69 14.38
C LEU A 88 5.68 -26.90 13.89
N VAL A 89 5.17 -26.88 12.65
CA VAL A 89 4.50 -28.03 12.01
C VAL A 89 5.43 -29.25 11.97
N GLU A 90 6.70 -29.05 11.64
CA GLU A 90 7.70 -30.14 11.56
C GLU A 90 8.03 -30.74 12.95
N GLN A 91 7.95 -29.94 14.01
CA GLN A 91 8.28 -30.37 15.37
C GLN A 91 7.12 -31.09 16.06
N ALA A 92 5.93 -30.50 16.04
CA ALA A 92 4.72 -31.08 16.60
C ALA A 92 3.46 -30.36 16.07
N PRO A 93 2.54 -31.06 15.40
CA PRO A 93 1.29 -30.45 14.93
C PRO A 93 0.45 -29.97 16.12
N GLY A 94 0.12 -28.68 16.13
CA GLY A 94 -0.69 -27.98 17.12
C GLY A 94 -2.08 -27.59 16.61
N TYR A 95 -2.73 -26.67 17.31
CA TYR A 95 -4.04 -26.12 16.99
C TYR A 95 -4.05 -25.37 15.64
N PHE A 96 -3.04 -24.53 15.37
CA PHE A 96 -2.87 -23.82 14.09
C PHE A 96 -2.01 -24.61 13.09
N THR A 97 -1.08 -25.41 13.60
CA THR A 97 -0.09 -26.15 12.82
C THR A 97 -0.51 -27.60 12.50
N GLY A 98 -1.79 -27.94 12.69
CA GLY A 98 -2.36 -29.23 12.27
C GLY A 98 -2.41 -29.44 10.75
N SER A 99 -2.18 -28.38 9.97
CA SER A 99 -2.06 -28.43 8.51
C SER A 99 -1.00 -27.43 8.03
N LYS A 100 -0.59 -27.53 6.75
CA LYS A 100 0.37 -26.59 6.17
C LYS A 100 -0.16 -25.15 6.26
N PRO A 101 0.57 -24.22 6.91
CA PRO A 101 0.14 -22.84 7.06
C PRO A 101 -0.11 -22.18 5.71
N SER A 102 -1.22 -21.46 5.60
CA SER A 102 -1.50 -20.57 4.47
C SER A 102 -0.95 -19.17 4.77
N LEU A 103 -0.67 -18.39 3.72
CA LEU A 103 -0.27 -16.99 3.88
C LEU A 103 -1.29 -16.18 4.70
N SER A 104 -2.59 -16.44 4.51
CA SER A 104 -3.64 -15.76 5.26
C SER A 104 -3.64 -16.12 6.74
N LEU A 105 -3.28 -17.36 7.09
CA LEU A 105 -3.07 -17.76 8.48
C LEU A 105 -1.85 -17.04 9.07
N SER A 106 -0.71 -17.07 8.38
CA SER A 106 0.53 -16.40 8.82
C SER A 106 0.30 -14.89 9.05
N GLN A 107 -0.48 -14.24 8.18
CA GLN A 107 -0.89 -12.84 8.35
C GLN A 107 -1.75 -12.61 9.59
N ARG A 108 -2.78 -13.44 9.79
CA ARG A 108 -3.68 -13.31 10.95
C ARG A 108 -2.95 -13.54 12.26
N ILE A 109 -2.09 -14.56 12.32
CA ILE A 109 -1.25 -14.84 13.48
C ILE A 109 -0.30 -13.68 13.73
N PHE A 110 0.37 -13.16 12.71
CA PHE A 110 1.22 -11.97 12.86
C PHE A 110 0.44 -10.78 13.46
N TYR A 111 -0.77 -10.47 12.96
CA TYR A 111 -1.56 -9.38 13.52
C TYR A 111 -1.92 -9.63 15.00
N SER A 112 -2.29 -10.85 15.38
CA SER A 112 -2.52 -11.19 16.78
C SER A 112 -1.26 -11.01 17.65
N ILE A 113 -0.10 -11.46 17.17
CA ILE A 113 1.19 -11.30 17.87
C ILE A 113 1.55 -9.82 18.02
N ARG A 114 1.38 -9.03 16.94
CA ARG A 114 1.61 -7.58 16.95
C ARG A 114 0.69 -6.90 17.97
N ASP A 115 -0.58 -7.24 17.99
CA ASP A 115 -1.56 -6.60 18.88
C ASP A 115 -1.26 -6.92 20.35
N LEU A 116 -0.87 -8.17 20.68
CA LEU A 116 -0.40 -8.55 22.01
C LEU A 116 0.83 -7.73 22.43
N ARG A 117 1.84 -7.64 21.54
CA ARG A 117 3.07 -6.88 21.82
C ARG A 117 2.80 -5.39 22.00
N LEU A 118 1.94 -4.79 21.18
CA LEU A 118 1.53 -3.37 21.31
C LEU A 118 0.66 -3.11 22.55
N ALA A 119 -0.04 -4.12 23.05
CA ALA A 119 -0.71 -4.11 24.35
C ALA A 119 0.26 -4.30 25.54
N GLY A 120 1.56 -4.48 25.29
CA GLY A 120 2.55 -4.68 26.34
C GLY A 120 2.59 -6.09 26.92
N LEU A 121 2.01 -7.07 26.23
CA LEU A 121 1.99 -8.47 26.66
C LEU A 121 3.16 -9.23 26.02
N ASP A 122 3.97 -9.86 26.86
CA ASP A 122 4.98 -10.84 26.46
C ASP A 122 4.45 -12.27 26.63
N GLU A 123 5.26 -13.27 26.28
CA GLU A 123 4.93 -14.69 26.42
C GLU A 123 4.52 -15.10 27.84
N SER A 124 5.04 -14.42 28.87
CA SER A 124 4.78 -14.75 30.27
C SER A 124 3.50 -14.12 30.81
N ALA A 125 3.06 -13.01 30.19
CA ALA A 125 1.85 -12.29 30.57
C ALA A 125 0.57 -12.83 29.91
N VAL A 126 0.68 -13.71 28.91
CA VAL A 126 -0.47 -14.30 28.23
C VAL A 126 -0.97 -15.53 29.00
N ASP A 127 -2.19 -15.43 29.53
CA ASP A 127 -2.86 -16.56 30.19
C ASP A 127 -3.58 -17.45 29.16
N PRO A 128 -3.16 -18.72 28.96
CA PRO A 128 -3.79 -19.62 27.99
C PRO A 128 -5.23 -20.01 28.38
N SER A 129 -5.63 -19.84 29.64
CA SER A 129 -6.99 -20.17 30.11
C SER A 129 -8.06 -19.17 29.64
N LEU A 130 -7.66 -17.96 29.22
CA LEU A 130 -8.55 -16.93 28.69
C LEU A 130 -8.97 -17.17 27.23
N PHE A 131 -8.37 -18.17 26.58
CA PHE A 131 -8.72 -18.56 25.21
C PHE A 131 -9.87 -19.56 25.21
N GLU A 132 -10.71 -19.51 24.16
CA GLU A 132 -11.76 -20.51 23.92
C GLU A 132 -11.25 -21.96 23.97
N ALA A 133 -10.01 -22.17 23.52
CA ALA A 133 -9.30 -23.44 23.65
C ALA A 133 -7.92 -23.21 24.28
N MET A 134 -7.61 -23.93 25.36
CA MET A 134 -6.32 -23.81 26.04
C MET A 134 -5.14 -24.13 25.10
N ALA A 135 -5.30 -25.10 24.20
CA ALA A 135 -4.30 -25.46 23.18
C ALA A 135 -3.97 -24.30 22.23
N LYS A 136 -4.97 -23.46 21.90
CA LYS A 136 -4.80 -22.26 21.08
C LYS A 136 -3.93 -21.24 21.81
N GLY A 137 -4.22 -20.97 23.08
CA GLY A 137 -3.43 -20.07 23.91
C GLY A 137 -1.98 -20.53 24.07
N GLN A 138 -1.77 -21.81 24.36
CA GLN A 138 -0.44 -22.42 24.46
C GLN A 138 0.36 -22.33 23.16
N GLU A 139 -0.28 -22.44 22.00
CA GLU A 139 0.41 -22.28 20.72
C GLU A 139 0.71 -20.81 20.39
N ILE A 140 -0.17 -19.86 20.72
CA ILE A 140 0.13 -18.42 20.61
C ILE A 140 1.35 -18.06 21.46
N ILE A 141 1.44 -18.56 22.69
CA ILE A 141 2.60 -18.34 23.58
C ILE A 141 3.88 -18.86 22.91
N ARG A 142 3.88 -20.11 22.41
CA ARG A 142 5.03 -20.70 21.70
C ARG A 142 5.44 -19.91 20.45
N ILE A 143 4.47 -19.40 19.69
CA ILE A 143 4.72 -18.55 18.52
C ILE A 143 5.32 -17.21 18.96
N LEU A 144 4.81 -16.59 20.02
CA LEU A 144 5.30 -15.33 20.58
C LEU A 144 6.74 -15.47 21.09
N GLU A 145 7.04 -16.55 21.83
CA GLU A 145 8.39 -16.91 22.27
C GLU A 145 9.36 -17.08 21.09
N SER A 146 8.94 -17.84 20.07
CA SER A 146 9.73 -18.09 18.86
C SER A 146 9.97 -16.79 18.09
N TYR A 147 8.95 -15.94 17.98
CA TYR A 147 9.03 -14.65 17.31
C TYR A 147 10.00 -13.72 18.04
N ALA A 148 9.88 -13.58 19.36
CA ALA A 148 10.79 -12.78 20.17
C ALA A 148 12.23 -13.29 20.10
N LYS A 149 12.42 -14.61 20.03
CA LYS A 149 13.74 -15.23 19.83
C LYS A 149 14.33 -14.87 18.46
N GLU A 150 13.58 -15.06 17.38
CA GLU A 150 14.04 -14.74 16.02
C GLU A 150 14.37 -13.25 15.85
N LEU A 151 13.60 -12.35 16.49
CA LEU A 151 13.94 -10.93 16.53
C LEU A 151 15.33 -10.69 17.15
N ARG A 152 15.63 -11.33 18.28
CA ARG A 152 16.95 -11.23 18.93
C ARG A 152 18.07 -11.83 18.08
N ASP A 153 17.87 -13.04 17.57
CA ASP A 153 18.87 -13.80 16.81
C ASP A 153 19.24 -13.08 15.51
N LEU A 154 18.26 -12.49 14.82
CA LEU A 154 18.44 -11.73 13.57
C LEU A 154 18.78 -10.25 13.80
N LYS A 155 18.86 -9.79 15.06
CA LYS A 155 19.07 -8.38 15.43
C LYS A 155 18.02 -7.46 14.78
N LEU A 156 16.77 -7.89 14.82
CA LEU A 156 15.64 -7.15 14.31
C LEU A 156 14.86 -6.52 15.46
N ALA A 157 14.27 -5.35 15.19
CA ALA A 157 13.35 -4.67 16.08
C ALA A 157 12.02 -4.46 15.36
N ASP A 158 10.93 -4.96 15.93
CA ASP A 158 9.60 -4.69 15.41
C ASP A 158 9.03 -3.37 15.95
N TYR A 159 7.81 -2.99 15.54
CA TYR A 159 7.24 -1.70 15.93
C TYR A 159 7.06 -1.56 17.46
N ALA A 160 6.79 -2.65 18.18
CA ALA A 160 6.69 -2.60 19.64
C ALA A 160 8.07 -2.32 20.28
N ASP A 161 9.13 -2.95 19.77
CA ASP A 161 10.50 -2.67 20.19
C ASP A 161 10.90 -1.23 19.83
N GLU A 162 10.51 -0.73 18.65
CA GLU A 162 10.77 0.67 18.24
C GLU A 162 10.18 1.67 19.23
N ILE A 163 8.96 1.42 19.73
CA ILE A 163 8.32 2.27 20.73
C ILE A 163 9.10 2.24 22.06
N ASP A 164 9.52 1.07 22.52
CA ASP A 164 10.27 0.95 23.76
C ASP A 164 11.64 1.67 23.65
N LEU A 165 12.33 1.53 22.52
CA LEU A 165 13.58 2.24 22.24
C LEU A 165 13.39 3.76 22.13
N ALA A 166 12.26 4.21 21.60
CA ALA A 166 11.90 5.63 21.57
C ALA A 166 11.69 6.19 22.98
N ARG A 167 11.00 5.46 23.85
CA ARG A 167 10.81 5.81 25.27
C ARG A 167 12.12 5.86 26.03
N GLU A 168 12.99 4.87 25.84
CA GLU A 168 14.35 4.87 26.40
C GLU A 168 15.13 6.11 25.96
N SER A 169 14.98 6.52 24.69
CA SER A 169 15.70 7.70 24.16
C SER A 169 15.22 9.00 24.80
N LEU A 170 13.92 9.13 25.07
CA LEU A 170 13.35 10.28 25.78
C LEU A 170 13.76 10.31 27.27
N ALA A 171 13.85 9.14 27.92
CA ALA A 171 14.24 9.03 29.31
C ALA A 171 15.70 9.43 29.56
N ASP A 172 16.62 9.00 28.69
CA ASP A 172 18.05 9.27 28.81
C ASP A 172 18.43 10.71 28.44
N SER A 173 17.65 11.36 27.58
CA SER A 173 17.95 12.70 27.07
C SER A 173 16.67 13.42 26.69
N PRO A 174 16.17 14.36 27.52
CA PRO A 174 15.04 15.23 27.15
C PRO A 174 15.30 16.09 25.89
N SER A 175 16.57 16.22 25.49
CA SER A 175 17.03 16.82 24.23
C SER A 175 16.87 15.90 23.01
N ALA A 176 16.40 14.66 23.16
CA ALA A 176 16.00 13.81 22.05
C ALA A 176 14.83 14.39 21.25
N LEU A 177 14.03 15.25 21.90
CA LEU A 177 13.19 16.23 21.24
C LEU A 177 14.03 17.48 21.02
N ASP A 178 14.14 17.94 19.77
CA ASP A 178 14.83 19.18 19.41
C ASP A 178 14.38 20.32 20.39
N GLY A 179 15.33 21.16 20.82
CA GLY A 179 15.25 21.96 22.05
C GLY A 179 13.88 22.58 22.36
N ASP A 180 13.41 23.47 21.49
CA ASP A 180 12.17 24.26 21.69
C ASP A 180 10.94 23.68 20.98
N VAL A 181 10.91 22.37 20.70
CA VAL A 181 9.76 21.75 20.04
C VAL A 181 8.51 21.73 20.94
N LEU A 182 7.39 22.18 20.38
CA LEU A 182 6.05 22.06 20.91
C LEU A 182 5.33 20.86 20.29
N VAL A 183 4.94 19.88 21.08
CA VAL A 183 4.18 18.70 20.62
C VAL A 183 2.69 18.95 20.86
N ILE A 184 1.93 19.04 19.76
CA ILE A 184 0.50 19.30 19.77
C ILE A 184 -0.24 17.96 19.63
N LEU A 185 -1.10 17.63 20.59
CA LEU A 185 -1.79 16.34 20.72
C LEU A 185 -3.31 16.54 20.72
N PRO A 186 -4.06 15.93 19.79
CA PRO A 186 -5.53 15.86 19.87
C PRO A 186 -5.99 15.27 21.21
N GLU A 187 -6.99 15.86 21.85
CA GLU A 187 -7.49 15.39 23.14
C GLU A 187 -8.10 13.98 23.09
N ASP A 188 -8.61 13.56 21.93
CA ASP A 188 -9.19 12.23 21.71
C ASP A 188 -8.19 11.19 21.19
N ILE A 189 -6.88 11.52 21.13
CA ILE A 189 -5.87 10.63 20.56
C ILE A 189 -5.86 9.24 21.22
N ASP A 190 -6.16 9.18 22.52
CA ASP A 190 -6.24 7.97 23.34
C ASP A 190 -7.24 6.93 22.80
N ALA A 191 -8.27 7.37 22.06
CA ALA A 191 -9.25 6.47 21.46
C ALA A 191 -8.71 5.71 20.22
N SER A 192 -7.55 6.13 19.69
CA SER A 192 -7.01 5.67 18.40
C SER A 192 -5.63 5.01 18.48
N ILE A 193 -5.06 4.90 19.68
CA ILE A 193 -3.69 4.42 19.90
C ILE A 193 -3.65 3.20 20.82
N THR A 194 -2.56 2.43 20.71
CA THR A 194 -2.28 1.26 21.54
C THR A 194 -1.67 1.65 22.89
N LEU A 195 -1.59 0.70 23.84
CA LEU A 195 -1.02 0.96 25.17
C LEU A 195 0.43 1.46 25.09
N LYS A 196 1.28 0.80 24.30
CA LYS A 196 2.69 1.22 24.15
C LYS A 196 2.81 2.61 23.51
N GLU A 197 1.98 2.92 22.52
CA GLU A 197 1.93 4.25 21.90
C GLU A 197 1.51 5.33 22.91
N LYS A 198 0.51 5.06 23.74
CA LYS A 198 0.13 5.94 24.85
C LYS A 198 1.30 6.17 25.81
N GLN A 199 1.97 5.10 26.22
CA GLN A 199 3.16 5.20 27.09
C GLN A 199 4.30 6.02 26.47
N LEU A 200 4.43 6.03 25.14
CA LEU A 200 5.37 6.90 24.43
C LEU A 200 4.96 8.37 24.54
N LEU A 201 3.70 8.70 24.25
CA LEU A 201 3.21 10.09 24.34
C LEU A 201 3.25 10.61 25.79
N GLU A 202 2.98 9.75 26.76
CA GLU A 202 3.10 10.08 28.19
C GLU A 202 4.54 10.41 28.59
N SER A 203 5.54 9.76 27.98
CA SER A 203 6.96 10.01 28.25
C SER A 203 7.49 11.35 27.70
N ILE A 204 6.71 12.04 26.85
CA ILE A 204 7.05 13.39 26.38
C ILE A 204 6.93 14.38 27.56
N PRO A 205 7.93 15.26 27.80
CA PRO A 205 7.88 16.25 28.87
C PRO A 205 6.62 17.11 28.82
N ILE A 206 5.94 17.28 29.96
CA ILE A 206 4.65 17.98 30.03
C ILE A 206 4.74 19.44 29.56
N GLN A 207 5.90 20.09 29.77
CA GLN A 207 6.16 21.47 29.34
C GLN A 207 6.22 21.63 27.81
N LYS A 208 6.46 20.52 27.08
CA LYS A 208 6.48 20.50 25.62
C LYS A 208 5.13 20.09 25.02
N LYS A 209 4.15 19.66 25.83
CA LYS A 209 2.85 19.17 25.33
C LYS A 209 1.80 20.27 25.33
N VAL A 210 1.05 20.33 24.23
CA VAL A 210 -0.16 21.16 24.10
C VAL A 210 -1.31 20.28 23.67
N ALA A 211 -2.39 20.30 24.46
CA ALA A 211 -3.64 19.65 24.09
C ALA A 211 -4.31 20.46 22.97
N LEU A 212 -4.80 19.75 21.95
CA LEU A 212 -5.56 20.28 20.85
C LEU A 212 -7.02 19.87 21.02
N PRO A 213 -7.91 20.81 21.36
CA PRO A 213 -9.32 20.54 21.52
C PRO A 213 -9.95 19.94 20.26
N VAL A 214 -10.81 18.96 20.48
CA VAL A 214 -11.55 18.27 19.39
C VAL A 214 -13.05 18.38 19.61
N ASP A 215 -13.78 18.48 18.51
CA ASP A 215 -15.24 18.49 18.56
C ASP A 215 -15.75 17.12 18.97
N SER A 216 -16.33 17.01 20.17
CA SER A 216 -17.07 15.81 20.54
C SER A 216 -18.37 15.72 19.75
N PRO A 217 -18.79 14.51 19.33
CA PRO A 217 -20.18 14.24 19.00
C PRO A 217 -21.08 14.79 20.13
N GLU A 218 -22.22 15.37 19.79
CA GLU A 218 -23.21 15.88 20.77
C GLU A 218 -22.84 17.18 21.53
N SER A 219 -21.68 17.79 21.30
CA SER A 219 -21.16 18.96 22.05
C SER A 219 -21.84 20.33 21.80
N ILE A 220 -23.08 20.39 21.30
CA ILE A 220 -23.71 21.70 21.03
C ILE A 220 -24.38 22.27 22.28
N THR A 221 -23.91 23.43 22.72
CA THR A 221 -24.45 24.24 23.82
C THR A 221 -25.30 25.44 23.36
N GLN A 222 -25.82 25.44 22.12
CA GLN A 222 -26.53 26.61 21.56
C GLN A 222 -28.03 26.37 21.29
N ASP A 223 -28.85 27.32 21.77
CA ASP A 223 -30.31 27.47 21.57
C ASP A 223 -30.74 27.88 20.14
N ARG A 224 -30.02 27.46 19.10
CA ARG A 224 -30.43 27.74 17.70
C ARG A 224 -31.00 26.48 17.04
N PRO A 225 -32.04 26.61 16.18
CA PRO A 225 -32.50 25.48 15.38
C PRO A 225 -31.32 24.95 14.57
N LEU A 226 -31.06 23.65 14.72
CA LEU A 226 -29.97 22.96 14.06
C LEU A 226 -30.36 22.64 12.63
N ASP A 227 -29.45 22.89 11.70
CA ASP A 227 -29.56 22.37 10.34
C ASP A 227 -29.53 20.82 10.35
N ASN A 228 -30.10 20.17 9.33
CA ASN A 228 -30.17 18.71 9.27
C ASN A 228 -28.77 18.06 9.30
N SER A 229 -27.75 18.73 8.76
CA SER A 229 -26.36 18.23 8.79
C SER A 229 -25.80 18.16 10.21
N ARG A 230 -26.15 19.09 11.09
CA ARG A 230 -25.74 19.11 12.50
C ARG A 230 -26.41 18.01 13.30
N LEU A 231 -27.59 17.55 12.91
CA LEU A 231 -28.26 16.41 13.56
C LEU A 231 -27.46 15.11 13.38
N LEU A 232 -26.59 15.01 12.36
CA LEU A 232 -25.69 13.85 12.18
C LEU A 232 -24.67 13.71 13.32
N ARG A 233 -24.49 14.73 14.18
CA ARG A 233 -23.70 14.59 15.42
C ARG A 233 -24.25 13.51 16.36
N TRP A 234 -25.52 13.15 16.26
CA TRP A 234 -26.17 12.09 17.04
C TRP A 234 -26.26 10.76 16.28
N ILE A 235 -25.47 10.54 15.23
CA ILE A 235 -25.53 9.29 14.44
C ILE A 235 -25.28 8.02 15.28
N ARG A 236 -24.53 8.13 16.38
CA ARG A 236 -24.28 7.03 17.33
C ARG A 236 -25.47 6.74 18.23
N GLU A 237 -26.23 7.77 18.60
CA GLU A 237 -27.41 7.67 19.45
C GLU A 237 -28.56 8.54 18.92
N PRO A 238 -29.21 8.15 17.81
CA PRO A 238 -30.22 9.00 17.14
C PRO A 238 -31.41 9.36 18.02
N SER A 239 -31.72 8.53 19.03
CA SER A 239 -32.79 8.77 20.00
C SER A 239 -32.57 9.98 20.91
N LYS A 240 -31.32 10.45 21.04
CA LYS A 240 -30.96 11.65 21.82
C LYS A 240 -30.91 12.93 20.97
N ALA A 241 -31.15 12.83 19.66
CA ALA A 241 -31.09 13.98 18.78
C ALA A 241 -32.17 15.01 19.15
N PRO A 242 -31.86 16.32 19.12
CA PRO A 242 -32.87 17.37 19.20
C PRO A 242 -33.91 17.23 18.08
N ASN A 243 -35.10 17.79 18.30
CA ASN A 243 -36.14 17.80 17.26
C ASN A 243 -35.61 18.47 15.99
N ALA A 244 -35.73 17.76 14.88
CA ALA A 244 -35.41 18.31 13.57
C ALA A 244 -36.33 19.50 13.27
N GLY A 245 -35.74 20.57 12.73
CA GLY A 245 -36.50 21.67 12.15
C GLY A 245 -37.16 21.27 10.82
N PRO A 246 -37.67 22.24 10.05
CA PRO A 246 -38.04 22.02 8.65
C PRO A 246 -36.85 21.48 7.85
N ASP A 247 -37.13 20.66 6.84
CA ASP A 247 -36.09 20.18 5.94
C ASP A 247 -35.40 21.35 5.22
N ASP A 248 -34.10 21.48 5.44
CA ASP A 248 -33.24 22.51 4.88
C ASP A 248 -32.43 22.04 3.67
N GLY A 249 -32.58 20.76 3.28
CA GLY A 249 -31.86 20.15 2.16
C GLY A 249 -30.36 19.95 2.39
N THR A 250 -29.85 20.17 3.60
CA THR A 250 -28.42 19.98 3.92
C THR A 250 -28.02 18.51 4.01
N VAL A 251 -29.00 17.61 4.18
CA VAL A 251 -28.82 16.15 4.14
C VAL A 251 -29.81 15.56 3.14
N SER A 252 -29.33 14.66 2.28
CA SER A 252 -30.19 13.91 1.36
C SER A 252 -29.77 12.45 1.30
N ILE A 253 -30.76 11.56 1.26
CA ILE A 253 -30.56 10.13 1.05
C ILE A 253 -31.12 9.79 -0.34
N PHE A 254 -30.40 8.96 -1.09
CA PHE A 254 -30.87 8.44 -2.36
C PHE A 254 -30.56 6.95 -2.48
N SER A 255 -31.16 6.30 -3.46
CA SER A 255 -30.90 4.91 -3.81
C SER A 255 -30.55 4.83 -5.29
N ALA A 256 -29.61 3.94 -5.64
CA ALA A 256 -29.27 3.64 -7.02
C ALA A 256 -29.13 2.12 -7.24
N VAL A 257 -29.26 1.71 -8.49
CA VAL A 257 -29.10 0.30 -8.88
C VAL A 257 -27.62 0.02 -9.11
N GLY A 258 -26.94 -0.48 -8.07
CA GLY A 258 -25.52 -0.86 -8.09
C GLY A 258 -24.54 0.28 -7.87
N GLU A 259 -23.34 -0.07 -7.42
CA GLU A 259 -22.27 0.82 -6.95
C GLU A 259 -21.82 1.81 -8.03
N VAL A 260 -21.81 1.37 -9.30
CA VAL A 260 -21.48 2.24 -10.44
C VAL A 260 -22.43 3.43 -10.55
N ASN A 261 -23.72 3.21 -10.30
CA ASN A 261 -24.71 4.28 -10.40
C ASN A 261 -24.71 5.19 -9.17
N GLU A 262 -24.34 4.67 -8.00
CA GLU A 262 -24.08 5.49 -6.81
C GLU A 262 -22.94 6.48 -7.04
N VAL A 263 -21.79 6.00 -7.55
CA VAL A 263 -20.63 6.86 -7.85
C VAL A 263 -20.97 7.88 -8.95
N ARG A 264 -21.67 7.46 -10.01
CA ARG A 264 -22.10 8.40 -11.07
C ARG A 264 -23.01 9.49 -10.53
N GLU A 265 -23.89 9.17 -9.60
CA GLU A 265 -24.81 10.15 -9.02
C GLU A 265 -24.04 11.23 -8.24
N VAL A 266 -22.98 10.89 -7.52
CA VAL A 266 -22.11 11.87 -6.85
C VAL A 266 -21.56 12.89 -7.86
N PHE A 267 -20.96 12.43 -8.97
CA PHE A 267 -20.45 13.34 -10.00
C PHE A 267 -21.56 14.15 -10.68
N ARG A 268 -22.73 13.56 -10.93
CA ARG A 268 -23.89 14.29 -11.48
C ARG A 268 -24.33 15.42 -10.56
N ARG A 269 -24.39 15.19 -9.25
CA ARG A 269 -24.76 16.22 -8.25
C ARG A 269 -23.73 17.34 -8.23
N CYS A 270 -22.45 17.01 -8.21
CA CYS A 270 -21.38 18.01 -8.26
C CYS A 270 -21.50 18.90 -9.50
N LEU A 271 -21.74 18.30 -10.67
CA LEU A 271 -21.92 19.03 -11.93
C LEU A 271 -23.20 19.89 -11.95
N ALA A 272 -24.34 19.32 -11.52
CA ALA A 272 -25.63 20.00 -11.54
C ALA A 272 -25.66 21.20 -10.58
N GLN A 273 -25.05 21.05 -9.40
CA GLN A 273 -24.99 22.08 -8.37
C GLN A 273 -23.77 23.01 -8.51
N LYS A 274 -22.86 22.70 -9.44
CA LYS A 274 -21.59 23.41 -9.67
C LYS A 274 -20.71 23.47 -8.40
N VAL A 275 -20.68 22.36 -7.66
CA VAL A 275 -19.82 22.23 -6.47
C VAL A 275 -18.38 21.96 -6.93
N PRO A 276 -17.40 22.77 -6.50
CA PRO A 276 -15.99 22.51 -6.76
C PRO A 276 -15.56 21.16 -6.17
N LEU A 277 -14.83 20.33 -6.93
CA LEU A 277 -14.45 18.99 -6.47
C LEU A 277 -13.49 19.01 -5.27
N ASP A 278 -12.78 20.10 -5.05
CA ASP A 278 -11.91 20.33 -3.89
C ASP A 278 -12.67 20.62 -2.59
N GLU A 279 -13.99 20.79 -2.67
CA GLU A 279 -14.90 20.90 -1.52
C GLU A 279 -15.70 19.60 -1.29
N VAL A 280 -15.44 18.54 -2.07
CA VAL A 280 -16.18 17.27 -2.00
C VAL A 280 -15.33 16.17 -1.38
N GLU A 281 -15.85 15.54 -0.34
CA GLU A 281 -15.29 14.32 0.24
C GLU A 281 -16.25 13.14 0.00
N LEU A 282 -15.69 12.02 -0.46
CA LEU A 282 -16.44 10.79 -0.72
C LEU A 282 -15.94 9.69 0.21
N LEU A 283 -16.78 9.31 1.17
CA LEU A 283 -16.53 8.22 2.10
C LEU A 283 -17.17 6.93 1.57
N TYR A 284 -16.44 5.82 1.66
CA TYR A 284 -16.88 4.52 1.17
C TYR A 284 -16.49 3.40 2.15
N THR A 285 -17.21 2.28 2.11
CA THR A 285 -17.00 1.14 3.03
C THR A 285 -16.16 0.02 2.43
N ASP A 286 -16.22 -0.19 1.11
CA ASP A 286 -15.44 -1.22 0.42
C ASP A 286 -14.52 -0.58 -0.64
N ARG A 287 -13.23 -0.57 -0.33
CA ARG A 287 -12.19 -0.11 -1.23
C ARG A 287 -12.21 -0.82 -2.59
N ASN A 288 -12.38 -2.14 -2.61
CA ASN A 288 -12.26 -2.93 -3.83
C ASN A 288 -13.44 -2.68 -4.78
N ALA A 289 -14.62 -2.36 -4.22
CA ALA A 289 -15.79 -2.00 -5.00
C ALA A 289 -15.70 -0.56 -5.53
N TYR A 290 -15.42 0.41 -4.65
CA TYR A 290 -15.60 1.83 -4.99
C TYR A 290 -14.38 2.51 -5.62
N VAL A 291 -13.15 2.25 -5.14
CA VAL A 291 -11.95 2.97 -5.63
C VAL A 291 -11.73 2.78 -7.13
N PRO A 292 -11.78 1.54 -7.69
CA PRO A 292 -11.76 1.31 -9.14
C PRO A 292 -12.77 2.17 -9.92
N LEU A 293 -14.04 2.16 -9.48
CA LEU A 293 -15.13 2.85 -10.16
C LEU A 293 -14.95 4.36 -10.14
N ILE A 294 -14.58 4.91 -8.99
CA ILE A 294 -14.30 6.35 -8.82
C ILE A 294 -13.12 6.74 -9.71
N TYR A 295 -12.03 5.95 -9.71
CA TYR A 295 -10.84 6.23 -10.52
C TYR A 295 -11.13 6.22 -12.01
N GLU A 296 -11.83 5.20 -12.52
CA GLU A 296 -12.17 5.10 -13.95
C GLU A 296 -13.13 6.22 -14.40
N LEU A 297 -14.14 6.54 -13.59
CA LEU A 297 -15.05 7.65 -13.89
C LEU A 297 -14.34 9.01 -13.84
N ALA A 298 -13.49 9.23 -12.84
CA ALA A 298 -12.68 10.44 -12.74
C ALA A 298 -11.73 10.60 -13.94
N ALA A 299 -11.06 9.51 -14.34
CA ALA A 299 -10.19 9.51 -15.52
C ALA A 299 -10.97 9.83 -16.81
N ARG A 300 -12.17 9.26 -16.97
CA ARG A 300 -13.04 9.56 -18.12
C ARG A 300 -13.48 11.02 -18.14
N LEU A 301 -14.00 11.55 -17.03
CA LEU A 301 -14.43 12.94 -16.94
C LEU A 301 -13.27 13.90 -17.20
N LYS A 302 -12.07 13.57 -16.72
CA LYS A 302 -10.88 14.35 -17.02
C LYS A 302 -10.64 14.47 -18.54
N HIS A 303 -10.66 13.36 -19.27
CA HIS A 303 -10.49 13.38 -20.74
C HIS A 303 -11.53 14.24 -21.45
N GLU A 304 -12.75 14.34 -20.90
CA GLU A 304 -13.84 15.13 -21.48
C GLU A 304 -13.73 16.64 -21.13
N PHE A 305 -13.19 17.00 -19.95
CA PHE A 305 -13.30 18.37 -19.41
C PHE A 305 -11.98 19.07 -19.07
N SER A 306 -10.82 18.41 -19.11
CA SER A 306 -9.53 19.01 -18.72
C SER A 306 -8.33 18.51 -19.54
N SER A 307 -7.48 19.44 -19.96
CA SER A 307 -6.21 19.16 -20.66
C SER A 307 -5.01 19.01 -19.71
N GLY A 308 -5.20 19.15 -18.39
CA GLY A 308 -4.12 19.08 -17.40
C GLY A 308 -3.57 17.67 -17.19
N GLU A 309 -2.36 17.55 -16.65
CA GLU A 309 -1.80 16.28 -16.17
C GLU A 309 -2.39 15.91 -14.79
N GLY A 310 -2.51 14.60 -14.47
CA GLY A 310 -3.03 14.12 -13.17
C GLY A 310 -4.46 13.55 -13.16
N THR A 311 -5.03 13.31 -11.99
CA THR A 311 -6.42 12.84 -11.78
C THR A 311 -7.24 13.96 -11.14
N ILE A 312 -8.56 14.01 -11.37
CA ILE A 312 -9.46 14.99 -10.76
C ILE A 312 -9.92 14.60 -9.34
N ALA A 313 -9.50 13.44 -8.84
CA ALA A 313 -9.82 12.93 -7.52
C ALA A 313 -8.56 12.41 -6.82
N THR A 314 -8.48 12.61 -5.51
CA THR A 314 -7.40 12.06 -4.65
C THR A 314 -7.93 10.91 -3.80
N PHE A 315 -7.11 9.88 -3.60
CA PHE A 315 -7.49 8.66 -2.90
C PHE A 315 -6.64 8.53 -1.63
N GLU A 316 -7.27 8.47 -0.46
CA GLU A 316 -6.55 8.33 0.81
C GLU A 316 -5.71 7.06 0.86
N GLU A 317 -6.29 5.92 0.49
CA GLU A 317 -5.64 4.62 0.53
C GLU A 317 -4.72 4.37 -0.68
N GLY A 318 -4.66 5.33 -1.62
CA GLY A 318 -4.04 5.18 -2.92
C GLY A 318 -4.81 4.28 -3.88
N ILE A 319 -4.40 4.30 -5.15
CA ILE A 319 -4.96 3.42 -6.18
C ILE A 319 -4.19 2.09 -6.23
N PRO A 320 -4.85 0.96 -6.55
CA PRO A 320 -4.15 -0.32 -6.67
C PRO A 320 -3.00 -0.23 -7.68
N ALA A 321 -1.83 -0.76 -7.31
CA ALA A 321 -0.64 -0.71 -8.16
C ALA A 321 -0.86 -1.40 -9.53
N THR A 322 -1.83 -2.31 -9.62
CA THR A 322 -2.30 -2.97 -10.84
C THR A 322 -2.93 -2.01 -11.86
N TYR A 323 -3.22 -0.75 -11.51
CA TYR A 323 -3.59 0.28 -12.49
C TYR A 323 -2.36 0.89 -13.19
N SER A 324 -1.17 0.77 -12.61
CA SER A 324 0.08 1.24 -13.21
C SER A 324 0.64 0.23 -14.21
N ARG A 325 1.34 0.71 -15.25
CA ARG A 325 2.02 -0.17 -16.23
C ARG A 325 3.01 -1.15 -15.55
N PRO A 326 3.89 -0.72 -14.63
CA PRO A 326 4.80 -1.64 -13.95
C PRO A 326 4.07 -2.68 -13.08
N GLY A 327 2.98 -2.30 -12.41
CA GLY A 327 2.18 -3.23 -11.61
C GLY A 327 1.51 -4.30 -12.46
N LYS A 328 0.89 -3.91 -13.59
CA LYS A 328 0.32 -4.87 -14.56
C LYS A 328 1.39 -5.83 -15.10
N ALA A 329 2.54 -5.29 -15.49
CA ALA A 329 3.66 -6.09 -15.98
C ALA A 329 4.12 -7.12 -14.95
N LEU A 330 4.31 -6.72 -13.68
CA LEU A 330 4.72 -7.63 -12.61
C LEU A 330 3.66 -8.70 -12.32
N THR A 331 2.38 -8.33 -12.26
CA THR A 331 1.27 -9.28 -12.04
C THR A 331 1.16 -10.30 -13.16
N ALA A 332 1.28 -9.85 -14.41
CA ALA A 332 1.18 -10.73 -15.55
C ALA A 332 2.42 -11.63 -15.67
N TRP A 333 3.62 -11.10 -15.40
CA TRP A 333 4.86 -11.86 -15.37
C TRP A 333 4.86 -12.95 -14.29
N THR A 334 4.46 -12.62 -13.07
CA THR A 334 4.35 -13.60 -11.97
C THR A 334 3.28 -14.66 -12.24
N SER A 335 2.15 -14.28 -12.85
CA SER A 335 1.13 -15.23 -13.31
C SER A 335 1.68 -16.18 -14.37
N TRP A 336 2.44 -15.67 -15.34
CA TRP A 336 3.09 -16.48 -16.38
C TRP A 336 4.01 -17.54 -15.78
N ILE A 337 4.83 -17.19 -14.79
CA ILE A 337 5.70 -18.14 -14.07
C ILE A 337 4.86 -19.18 -13.32
N ARG A 338 3.88 -18.73 -12.53
CA ARG A 338 3.05 -19.59 -11.68
C ARG A 338 2.24 -20.61 -12.49
N GLU A 339 1.81 -20.22 -13.68
CA GLU A 339 1.06 -21.08 -14.61
C GLU A 339 1.97 -22.03 -15.40
N GLY A 340 3.29 -22.01 -15.19
CA GLY A 340 4.24 -22.88 -15.89
C GLY A 340 4.62 -22.37 -17.28
N PHE A 341 4.65 -21.05 -17.47
CA PHE A 341 5.05 -20.37 -18.69
C PHE A 341 4.08 -20.62 -19.87
N ILE A 342 2.77 -20.52 -19.64
CA ILE A 342 1.77 -20.70 -20.70
C ILE A 342 1.87 -19.58 -21.77
N GLN A 343 1.89 -19.98 -23.04
CA GLN A 343 1.99 -19.08 -24.19
C GLN A 343 0.84 -18.07 -24.27
N SER A 344 -0.40 -18.48 -23.98
CA SER A 344 -1.57 -17.59 -24.02
C SER A 344 -1.47 -16.45 -23.00
N THR A 345 -0.86 -16.69 -21.85
CA THR A 345 -0.60 -15.66 -20.83
C THR A 345 0.45 -14.67 -21.32
N PHE A 346 1.51 -15.14 -21.98
CA PHE A 346 2.51 -14.23 -22.57
C PHE A 346 1.98 -13.43 -23.76
N VAL A 347 1.07 -14.00 -24.56
CA VAL A 347 0.35 -13.27 -25.61
C VAL A 347 -0.42 -12.09 -25.01
N LYS A 348 -1.16 -12.30 -23.91
CA LYS A 348 -1.90 -11.22 -23.23
C LYS A 348 -0.97 -10.11 -22.74
N ILE A 349 0.20 -10.47 -22.18
CA ILE A 349 1.21 -9.50 -21.73
C ILE A 349 1.64 -8.56 -22.87
N LEU A 350 1.87 -9.11 -24.07
CA LEU A 350 2.23 -8.31 -25.23
C LEU A 350 1.06 -7.47 -25.76
N GLU A 351 -0.16 -7.99 -25.70
CA GLU A 351 -1.36 -7.25 -26.13
C GLU A 351 -1.72 -6.08 -25.21
N GLU A 352 -1.46 -6.19 -23.91
CA GLU A 352 -1.73 -5.12 -22.93
C GLU A 352 -0.71 -3.96 -22.95
N ASP A 353 0.36 -4.08 -23.76
CA ASP A 353 1.41 -3.07 -23.91
C ASP A 353 2.10 -2.61 -22.59
N VAL A 354 2.18 -3.54 -21.63
CA VAL A 354 2.71 -3.27 -20.28
C VAL A 354 4.23 -3.33 -20.21
N LEU A 355 4.89 -3.89 -21.22
CA LEU A 355 6.35 -4.04 -21.28
C LEU A 355 7.00 -2.91 -22.10
N VAL A 356 8.10 -2.36 -21.58
CA VAL A 356 8.99 -1.51 -22.37
C VAL A 356 9.85 -2.41 -23.24
N LEU A 357 9.68 -2.29 -24.56
CA LEU A 357 10.34 -3.15 -25.52
C LEU A 357 11.61 -2.47 -26.05
N PRO A 358 12.76 -3.17 -26.11
CA PRO A 358 13.98 -2.61 -26.69
C PRO A 358 13.75 -2.14 -28.13
N GLY A 359 14.21 -0.92 -28.44
CA GLY A 359 14.09 -0.34 -29.79
C GLY A 359 12.74 0.30 -30.10
N GLU A 360 11.83 0.45 -29.12
CA GLU A 360 10.52 1.11 -29.24
C GLU A 360 9.76 0.69 -30.52
N PRO A 361 9.35 -0.58 -30.62
CA PRO A 361 8.69 -1.08 -31.81
C PRO A 361 7.41 -0.30 -32.09
N THR A 362 7.20 -0.01 -33.36
CA THR A 362 5.97 0.60 -33.88
C THR A 362 4.75 -0.29 -33.58
N ASP A 363 3.55 0.29 -33.58
CA ASP A 363 2.31 -0.47 -33.36
C ASP A 363 2.15 -1.65 -34.33
N VAL A 364 2.61 -1.47 -35.57
CA VAL A 364 2.65 -2.52 -36.59
C VAL A 364 3.54 -3.68 -36.16
N GLN A 365 4.73 -3.39 -35.65
CA GLN A 365 5.66 -4.40 -35.16
C GLN A 365 5.11 -5.12 -33.92
N ARG A 366 4.46 -4.41 -32.99
CA ARG A 366 3.80 -5.04 -31.82
C ARG A 366 2.70 -6.01 -32.23
N MET A 367 1.84 -5.61 -33.17
CA MET A 367 0.82 -6.51 -33.73
C MET A 367 1.45 -7.74 -34.40
N LEU A 368 2.57 -7.57 -35.13
CA LEU A 368 3.29 -8.67 -35.74
C LEU A 368 3.91 -9.61 -34.69
N MET A 369 4.46 -9.07 -33.59
CA MET A 369 4.98 -9.88 -32.49
C MET A 369 3.91 -10.78 -31.89
N VAL A 370 2.71 -10.23 -31.61
CA VAL A 370 1.58 -11.02 -31.09
C VAL A 370 1.18 -12.13 -32.06
N ARG A 371 1.09 -11.83 -33.36
CA ARG A 371 0.77 -12.82 -34.40
C ARG A 371 1.84 -13.90 -34.52
N LEU A 372 3.11 -13.51 -34.52
CA LEU A 372 4.26 -14.43 -34.59
C LEU A 372 4.28 -15.33 -33.36
N LEU A 373 4.10 -14.76 -32.17
CA LEU A 373 4.05 -15.51 -30.93
C LEU A 373 2.93 -16.55 -30.97
N ARG A 374 1.70 -16.18 -31.36
CA ARG A 374 0.59 -17.15 -31.52
C ARG A 374 0.94 -18.28 -32.49
N SER A 375 1.60 -17.96 -33.61
CA SER A 375 1.99 -18.95 -34.61
C SER A 375 3.13 -19.90 -34.18
N ALA A 376 3.85 -19.59 -33.11
CA ALA A 376 5.01 -20.36 -32.65
C ALA A 376 4.64 -21.71 -32.00
N GLN A 377 3.36 -21.91 -31.61
CA GLN A 377 2.85 -23.15 -30.99
C GLN A 377 3.70 -23.67 -29.81
N ILE A 378 4.15 -22.76 -28.95
CA ILE A 378 5.02 -23.08 -27.80
C ILE A 378 4.27 -23.90 -26.74
N GLY A 379 3.02 -23.56 -26.44
CA GLY A 379 2.22 -24.24 -25.42
C GLY A 379 2.59 -23.85 -23.98
N LEU A 380 3.30 -24.75 -23.28
CA LEU A 380 3.64 -24.68 -21.84
C LEU A 380 5.10 -25.10 -21.65
N GLY A 381 5.86 -24.40 -20.80
CA GLY A 381 7.23 -24.73 -20.40
C GLY A 381 8.24 -23.64 -20.76
N GLU A 382 9.11 -23.30 -19.81
CA GLU A 382 10.16 -22.28 -19.95
C GLU A 382 11.13 -22.56 -21.11
N ASP A 383 11.64 -23.79 -21.14
CA ASP A 383 12.64 -24.30 -22.09
C ASP A 383 12.14 -24.34 -23.54
N ARG A 384 10.82 -24.25 -23.74
CA ARG A 384 10.18 -24.38 -25.06
C ARG A 384 10.05 -23.07 -25.83
N TYR A 385 10.35 -21.93 -25.21
CA TYR A 385 10.17 -20.64 -25.88
C TYR A 385 11.25 -20.33 -26.91
N LEU A 386 12.53 -20.51 -26.56
CA LEU A 386 13.63 -20.07 -27.40
C LEU A 386 13.72 -20.82 -28.74
N PRO A 387 13.61 -22.17 -28.81
CA PRO A 387 13.83 -22.88 -30.09
C PRO A 387 12.82 -22.51 -31.21
N PRO A 388 11.49 -22.44 -30.96
CA PRO A 388 10.53 -22.01 -31.98
C PRO A 388 10.72 -20.55 -32.42
N LEU A 389 11.12 -19.66 -31.50
CA LEU A 389 11.38 -18.25 -31.80
C LEU A 389 12.65 -18.07 -32.65
N GLU A 390 13.71 -18.83 -32.38
CA GLU A 390 14.91 -18.85 -33.23
C GLU A 390 14.59 -19.34 -34.65
N SER A 391 13.76 -20.37 -34.77
CA SER A 391 13.26 -20.85 -36.07
C SER A 391 12.43 -19.80 -36.80
N LEU A 392 11.59 -19.03 -36.09
CA LEU A 392 10.84 -17.90 -36.66
C LEU A 392 11.76 -16.80 -37.17
N VAL A 393 12.77 -16.41 -36.38
CA VAL A 393 13.77 -15.43 -36.76
C VAL A 393 14.50 -15.86 -38.03
N ARG A 394 15.04 -17.09 -38.06
CA ARG A 394 15.75 -17.63 -39.24
C ARG A 394 14.87 -17.63 -40.50
N ARG A 395 13.58 -17.98 -40.36
CA ARG A 395 12.62 -17.97 -41.48
C ARG A 395 12.33 -16.55 -41.99
N CYS A 396 12.22 -15.56 -41.09
CA CYS A 396 11.99 -14.17 -41.49
C CYS A 396 13.22 -13.58 -42.18
N ASP A 397 14.41 -13.81 -41.61
CA ASP A 397 15.69 -13.35 -42.17
C ASP A 397 15.96 -13.98 -43.56
N ALA A 398 15.65 -15.27 -43.73
CA ALA A 398 15.80 -15.95 -45.01
C ALA A 398 14.87 -15.38 -46.10
N LYS A 399 13.61 -15.06 -45.75
CA LYS A 399 12.67 -14.43 -46.67
C LYS A 399 13.08 -13.01 -47.05
N LEU A 400 13.59 -12.25 -46.09
CA LEU A 400 14.09 -10.90 -46.34
C LEU A 400 15.30 -10.94 -47.30
N LYS A 401 16.28 -11.81 -47.05
CA LYS A 401 17.45 -12.01 -47.93
C LYS A 401 17.09 -12.53 -49.33
N ALA A 402 16.03 -13.34 -49.45
CA ALA A 402 15.56 -13.82 -50.74
C ALA A 402 14.93 -12.68 -51.57
N SER A 403 14.23 -11.76 -50.92
CA SER A 403 13.68 -10.55 -51.55
C SER A 403 14.78 -9.59 -52.05
N GLU A 404 15.94 -9.52 -51.38
CA GLU A 404 17.08 -8.71 -51.82
C GLU A 404 17.76 -9.23 -53.10
N LYS A 405 17.62 -10.51 -53.43
CA LYS A 405 18.28 -11.16 -54.58
C LYS A 405 17.47 -11.12 -55.87
N SER A 406 16.28 -10.51 -55.87
CA SER A 406 15.37 -10.41 -57.01
C SER A 406 15.10 -8.93 -57.33
N PRO A 407 15.98 -8.25 -58.10
CA PRO A 407 15.90 -6.80 -58.31
C PRO A 407 14.90 -6.34 -59.40
N ASP A 408 14.28 -7.27 -60.15
CA ASP A 408 13.75 -6.96 -61.49
C ASP A 408 12.25 -6.59 -61.58
N ASP A 409 11.59 -6.15 -60.49
CA ASP A 409 10.24 -5.57 -60.60
C ASP A 409 10.14 -4.24 -59.84
N ASP A 410 10.48 -3.16 -60.57
CA ASP A 410 10.36 -1.76 -60.18
C ASP A 410 8.90 -1.29 -60.26
N ASN A 411 8.08 -1.87 -59.37
CA ASN A 411 6.67 -1.51 -59.21
C ASN A 411 6.43 -1.25 -57.72
N GLY A 412 5.67 -0.21 -57.34
CA GLY A 412 5.48 0.20 -55.94
C GLY A 412 4.92 -0.88 -54.98
N ASN A 413 4.54 -2.05 -55.50
CA ASN A 413 4.17 -3.24 -54.75
C ASN A 413 5.38 -3.98 -54.13
N SER A 414 6.54 -4.01 -54.80
CA SER A 414 7.75 -4.71 -54.31
C SER A 414 8.40 -3.98 -53.13
N ALA A 415 8.40 -2.65 -53.15
CA ALA A 415 8.86 -1.83 -52.01
C ALA A 415 7.98 -1.99 -50.77
N ARG A 416 6.65 -2.10 -50.94
CA ARG A 416 5.71 -2.36 -49.83
C ARG A 416 5.89 -3.76 -49.25
N GLU A 417 6.07 -4.76 -50.11
CA GLU A 417 6.31 -6.14 -49.69
C GLU A 417 7.63 -6.26 -48.91
N ARG A 418 8.68 -5.59 -49.38
CA ARG A 418 9.97 -5.52 -48.66
C ARG A 418 9.82 -4.88 -47.28
N ALA A 419 9.18 -3.72 -47.19
CA ALA A 419 8.94 -3.06 -45.90
C ALA A 419 8.12 -3.93 -44.92
N MET A 420 7.19 -4.76 -45.43
CA MET A 420 6.45 -5.73 -44.63
C MET A 420 7.36 -6.86 -44.11
N LEU A 421 8.28 -7.37 -44.94
CA LEU A 421 9.26 -8.39 -44.53
C LEU A 421 10.25 -7.86 -43.50
N GLU A 422 10.72 -6.62 -43.66
CA GLU A 422 11.61 -5.94 -42.70
C GLU A 422 10.92 -5.77 -41.33
N ASN A 423 9.69 -5.29 -41.30
CA ASN A 423 8.91 -5.17 -40.06
C ASN A 423 8.68 -6.53 -39.38
N LYS A 424 8.46 -7.59 -40.17
CA LYS A 424 8.26 -8.94 -39.64
C LYS A 424 9.54 -9.54 -39.07
N ALA A 425 10.68 -9.32 -39.73
CA ALA A 425 11.99 -9.74 -39.22
C ALA A 425 12.35 -8.99 -37.93
N CYS A 426 12.18 -7.67 -37.91
CA CYS A 426 12.39 -6.84 -36.72
C CYS A 426 11.52 -7.31 -35.55
N ALA A 427 10.22 -7.50 -35.76
CA ALA A 427 9.30 -8.03 -34.75
C ALA A 427 9.73 -9.42 -34.23
N ALA A 428 10.21 -10.31 -35.10
CA ALA A 428 10.69 -11.63 -34.68
C ALA A 428 11.94 -11.54 -33.79
N HIS A 429 12.89 -10.65 -34.13
CA HIS A 429 14.08 -10.41 -33.30
C HIS A 429 13.71 -9.81 -31.95
N SER A 430 12.90 -8.73 -31.92
CA SER A 430 12.43 -8.12 -30.68
C SER A 430 11.73 -9.13 -29.77
N LEU A 431 10.83 -9.94 -30.32
CA LEU A 431 10.12 -10.99 -29.57
C LEU A 431 11.08 -11.99 -28.92
N LYS A 432 12.06 -12.49 -29.67
CA LYS A 432 13.08 -13.40 -29.15
C LYS A 432 13.90 -12.76 -28.02
N ASP A 433 14.31 -11.51 -28.20
CA ASP A 433 15.15 -10.81 -27.24
C ASP A 433 14.41 -10.51 -25.92
N ILE A 434 13.14 -10.11 -25.99
CA ILE A 434 12.30 -9.88 -24.81
C ILE A 434 12.12 -11.16 -24.01
N VAL A 435 11.79 -12.27 -24.70
CA VAL A 435 11.63 -13.58 -24.05
C VAL A 435 12.92 -13.99 -23.37
N LYS A 436 14.07 -13.81 -24.04
CA LYS A 436 15.38 -14.13 -23.47
C LYS A 436 15.65 -13.32 -22.19
N VAL A 437 15.36 -12.02 -22.19
CA VAL A 437 15.53 -11.15 -21.00
C VAL A 437 14.59 -11.58 -19.88
N LEU A 438 13.30 -11.80 -20.17
CA LEU A 438 12.33 -12.21 -19.16
C LEU A 438 12.69 -13.56 -18.53
N LEU A 439 13.10 -14.54 -19.34
CA LEU A 439 13.53 -15.84 -18.83
C LEU A 439 14.80 -15.73 -17.98
N ALA A 440 15.76 -14.89 -18.36
CA ALA A 440 16.95 -14.65 -17.55
C ALA A 440 16.63 -14.02 -16.18
N LEU A 441 15.55 -13.24 -16.09
CA LEU A 441 15.07 -12.64 -14.83
C LEU A 441 14.24 -13.61 -13.98
N THR A 442 13.64 -14.66 -14.56
CA THR A 442 12.81 -15.64 -13.82
C THR A 442 13.58 -16.72 -13.12
N VAL A 443 14.80 -17.03 -13.58
CA VAL A 443 15.63 -18.04 -12.92
C VAL A 443 16.03 -17.50 -11.56
N PRO A 444 15.75 -18.21 -10.44
CA PRO A 444 16.35 -17.85 -9.17
C PRO A 444 17.85 -17.91 -9.35
N GLN A 445 18.53 -16.76 -9.31
CA GLN A 445 19.94 -16.75 -8.93
C GLN A 445 19.97 -17.47 -7.59
N THR A 446 20.52 -18.69 -7.60
CA THR A 446 20.63 -19.62 -6.47
C THR A 446 20.56 -18.89 -5.14
N LEU A 447 19.40 -18.94 -4.47
CA LEU A 447 19.33 -18.60 -3.05
C LEU A 447 20.42 -19.44 -2.37
N PRO A 448 21.34 -18.83 -1.59
CA PRO A 448 22.33 -19.60 -0.86
C PRO A 448 21.56 -20.65 -0.04
N SER A 449 21.90 -21.92 -0.23
CA SER A 449 21.32 -23.00 0.55
C SER A 449 21.40 -22.63 2.03
N PRO A 450 20.36 -22.93 2.84
CA PRO A 450 20.48 -22.77 4.28
C PRO A 450 21.73 -23.52 4.71
N VAL A 451 22.59 -22.80 5.43
CA VAL A 451 23.86 -23.25 5.97
C VAL A 451 23.69 -24.67 6.50
N LYS A 452 24.34 -25.64 5.84
CA LYS A 452 24.51 -26.98 6.43
C LYS A 452 25.24 -26.76 7.75
N THR A 453 24.55 -27.02 8.85
CA THR A 453 25.19 -27.21 10.15
C THR A 453 26.29 -28.26 9.99
N PRO A 454 27.49 -28.05 10.55
CA PRO A 454 28.50 -29.09 10.53
C PRO A 454 27.98 -30.27 11.35
N SER A 455 27.86 -31.42 10.67
CA SER A 455 27.71 -32.72 11.29
C SER A 455 28.88 -32.92 12.25
N ALA A 456 28.55 -33.00 13.54
CA ALA A 456 29.42 -33.61 14.52
C ALA A 456 29.50 -35.10 14.19
N VAL A 457 30.56 -35.50 13.49
CA VAL A 457 31.03 -36.88 13.52
C VAL A 457 31.88 -37.00 14.77
N ALA A 458 31.36 -37.78 15.70
CA ALA A 458 32.12 -38.40 16.76
C ALA A 458 33.13 -39.38 16.11
N ASP A 459 34.39 -39.27 16.50
CA ASP A 459 35.30 -40.41 16.45
C ASP A 459 35.85 -40.61 17.87
N ALA A 460 35.72 -41.86 18.29
CA ALA A 460 36.49 -42.48 19.37
C ALA A 460 37.92 -42.76 18.92
#